data_AF-A0A3Q7J7A4-F1
#
_entry.id   AF-A0A3Q7J7A4-F1
#
_cell.length_a   1.000
_cell.length_b   1.000
_cell.length_c   1.000
_cell.angle_alpha   90.00
_cell.angle_beta   90.00
_cell.angle_gamma   90.00
#
_symmetry.space_group_name_H-M   'P 1'
#
loop_
_entity.id
_entity.type
_entity.pdbx_description
1 polymer ?
#
loop_
_entity_poly.entity_id
_entity_poly.type
_entity_poly.pdbx_seq_one_letter_code
_entity_poly.pdbx_strand_id
1 'polypeptide(L)'
;MGILVNITVGFHVWIEDPSIAWIDAQVSEVNGQEVQLQTSDGRTVVANLSKTHPKVGDSPDGRVDDMTELSYFHEPGVLHYLATKYQLNEIYTYTGSILIAINPFQKFPDLYDGRMKAKYKGGFDRL
;
A
#
# COMPACT_ATOMS: atom_id res chain seq x y z
N MET A 1 2.21 -8.76 -17.22
CA MET A 1 3.60 -9.23 -17.38
C MET A 1 4.29 -8.98 -16.05
N GLY A 2 4.33 -9.99 -15.16
CA GLY A 2 5.02 -9.84 -13.89
C GLY A 2 6.52 -9.71 -14.17
N ILE A 3 7.13 -8.61 -13.73
CA ILE A 3 8.58 -8.47 -13.75
C ILE A 3 9.12 -9.51 -12.77
N LEU A 4 10.04 -10.35 -13.25
CA LEU A 4 10.79 -11.28 -12.39
C LEU A 4 11.75 -10.43 -11.55
N VAL A 5 11.29 -9.97 -10.39
CA VAL A 5 12.17 -9.35 -9.40
C VAL A 5 12.98 -10.49 -8.78
N ASN A 6 14.30 -10.46 -8.97
CA ASN A 6 15.20 -11.39 -8.31
C ASN A 6 15.22 -11.08 -6.81
N ILE A 7 14.45 -11.85 -6.04
CA ILE A 7 14.41 -11.74 -4.58
C ILE A 7 15.76 -12.22 -4.04
N THR A 8 16.47 -11.35 -3.33
CA THR A 8 17.78 -11.63 -2.73
C THR A 8 17.76 -11.30 -1.23
N VAL A 9 18.74 -11.81 -0.49
CA VAL A 9 18.87 -11.53 0.95
C VAL A 9 18.92 -10.02 1.20
N GLY A 10 18.16 -9.56 2.19
CA GLY A 10 18.00 -8.15 2.54
C GLY A 10 16.80 -7.45 1.89
N PHE A 11 16.19 -8.03 0.86
CA PHE A 11 14.99 -7.46 0.23
C PHE A 11 13.77 -7.61 1.13
N HIS A 12 12.84 -6.66 1.00
CA HIS A 12 11.53 -6.75 1.64
C HIS A 12 10.49 -7.36 0.69
N VAL A 13 9.64 -8.22 1.24
CA VAL A 13 8.53 -8.88 0.55
C VAL A 13 7.28 -8.85 1.41
N TRP A 14 6.12 -8.85 0.75
CA TRP A 14 4.84 -9.10 1.37
C TRP A 14 4.55 -10.61 1.37
N ILE A 15 4.06 -11.09 2.50
CA ILE A 15 3.52 -12.44 2.66
C ILE A 15 2.11 -12.37 3.26
N GLU A 16 1.28 -13.35 2.93
CA GLU A 16 -0.07 -13.45 3.52
C GLU A 16 0.03 -13.71 5.03
N ASP A 17 -0.80 -13.01 5.80
CA ASP A 17 -0.97 -13.22 7.23
C ASP A 17 -2.45 -13.42 7.56
N PRO A 18 -2.82 -14.45 8.35
CA PRO A 18 -4.22 -14.76 8.63
C PRO A 18 -4.94 -13.70 9.47
N SER A 19 -4.21 -12.80 10.15
CA SER A 19 -4.77 -11.79 11.05
C SER A 19 -4.86 -10.41 10.40
N ILE A 20 -3.86 -10.03 9.60
CA ILE A 20 -3.77 -8.68 9.00
C ILE A 20 -3.76 -8.69 7.47
N ALA A 21 -4.12 -9.82 6.86
CA ALA A 21 -4.07 -10.11 5.43
C ALA A 21 -2.65 -10.14 4.83
N TRP A 22 -1.85 -9.10 5.04
CA TRP A 22 -0.51 -8.96 4.48
C TRP A 22 0.47 -8.41 5.51
N ILE A 23 1.63 -9.04 5.62
CA ILE A 23 2.72 -8.58 6.50
C ILE A 23 4.01 -8.40 5.70
N ASP A 24 4.75 -7.35 6.07
CA ASP A 24 6.09 -7.07 5.55
C ASP A 24 7.09 -8.04 6.18
N ALA A 25 8.00 -8.57 5.38
CA ALA A 25 9.06 -9.43 5.84
C ALA A 25 10.35 -9.20 5.07
N GLN A 26 11.48 -9.23 5.77
CA GLN A 26 12.80 -9.15 5.18
C GLN A 26 13.34 -10.55 4.89
N VAL A 27 13.91 -10.74 3.71
CA VAL A 27 14.54 -12.00 3.30
C VAL A 27 15.87 -12.18 4.05
N SER A 28 15.94 -13.19 4.91
CA SER A 28 17.15 -13.55 5.66
C SER A 28 18.00 -14.57 4.91
N GLU A 29 17.38 -15.53 4.22
CA GLU A 29 18.07 -16.61 3.50
C GLU A 29 17.25 -17.06 2.28
N VAL A 30 17.94 -17.49 1.22
CA VAL A 30 17.33 -18.01 -0.01
C VAL A 30 17.90 -19.39 -0.33
N ASN A 31 17.07 -20.41 -0.22
CA ASN A 31 17.40 -21.82 -0.45
C ASN A 31 16.61 -22.37 -1.64
N GLY A 32 17.03 -22.00 -2.84
CA GLY A 32 16.36 -22.41 -4.08
C GLY A 32 14.97 -21.81 -4.21
N GLN A 33 13.92 -22.60 -3.97
CA GLN A 33 12.53 -22.13 -4.00
C GLN A 33 11.99 -21.71 -2.64
N GLU A 34 12.67 -22.05 -1.54
CA GLU A 34 12.28 -21.65 -0.20
C GLU A 34 13.08 -20.44 0.26
N VAL A 35 12.42 -19.52 0.94
CA VAL A 35 13.01 -18.33 1.53
C VAL A 35 12.69 -18.29 3.02
N GLN A 36 13.71 -18.01 3.81
CA GLN A 36 13.55 -17.71 5.22
C GLN A 36 13.38 -16.19 5.37
N LEU A 37 12.31 -15.81 6.04
CA LEU A 37 11.85 -14.44 6.16
C LEU A 37 11.75 -14.05 7.63
N GLN A 38 12.11 -12.81 7.93
CA GLN A 38 11.89 -12.19 9.22
C GLN A 38 10.79 -11.14 9.07
N THR A 39 9.62 -11.40 9.64
CA THR A 39 8.47 -10.49 9.57
C THR A 39 8.70 -9.23 10.42
N SER A 40 7.98 -8.17 10.11
CA SER A 40 8.03 -6.90 10.85
C SER A 40 7.60 -7.00 12.32
N ASP A 41 6.85 -8.05 12.68
CA ASP A 41 6.48 -8.36 14.08
C ASP A 41 7.47 -9.31 14.78
N GLY A 42 8.60 -9.61 14.13
CA GLY A 42 9.71 -10.36 14.71
C GLY A 42 9.61 -11.89 14.60
N ARG A 43 8.59 -12.44 13.91
CA ARG A 43 8.50 -13.87 13.63
C ARG A 43 9.47 -14.27 12.51
N THR A 44 9.96 -15.50 12.60
CA THR A 44 10.69 -16.14 11.49
C THR A 44 9.75 -17.09 10.77
N VAL A 45 9.59 -16.91 9.45
CA VAL A 45 8.69 -17.70 8.61
C VAL A 45 9.47 -18.26 7.43
N VAL A 46 9.19 -19.51 7.05
CA VAL A 46 9.69 -20.10 5.81
C VAL A 46 8.55 -20.13 4.80
N ALA A 47 8.78 -19.53 3.63
CA ALA A 47 7.78 -19.45 2.57
C ALA A 47 8.40 -19.85 1.22
N ASN A 48 7.55 -20.26 0.28
CA ASN A 48 7.99 -20.47 -1.09
C ASN A 48 8.07 -19.12 -1.82
N LEU A 49 9.09 -18.90 -2.65
CA LEU A 49 9.25 -17.69 -3.48
C LEU A 49 7.98 -17.32 -4.25
N SER A 50 7.24 -18.32 -4.76
CA SER A 50 5.98 -18.11 -5.49
C SER A 50 4.84 -17.50 -4.66
N LYS A 51 4.93 -17.58 -3.33
CA LYS A 51 3.97 -17.00 -2.37
C LYS A 51 4.43 -15.68 -1.78
N THR A 52 5.52 -15.12 -2.29
CA THR A 52 6.05 -13.83 -1.86
C THR A 52 5.80 -12.79 -2.93
N HIS A 53 5.44 -11.57 -2.51
CA HIS A 53 5.27 -10.44 -3.41
C HIS A 53 6.33 -9.39 -3.11
N PRO A 54 7.09 -8.88 -4.09
CA PRO A 54 8.09 -7.86 -3.84
C PRO A 54 7.47 -6.63 -3.17
N LYS A 55 8.06 -6.17 -2.06
CA LYS A 55 7.74 -4.85 -1.51
C LYS A 55 8.66 -3.85 -2.19
N VAL A 56 8.25 -3.36 -3.36
CA VAL A 56 9.00 -2.33 -4.07
C VAL A 56 8.85 -1.03 -3.28
N GLY A 57 9.99 -0.43 -2.93
CA GLY A 57 10.05 0.88 -2.29
C GLY A 57 9.69 1.95 -3.29
N ASP A 58 8.39 2.19 -3.50
CA ASP A 58 7.95 3.47 -4.02
C ASP A 58 8.37 4.52 -2.99
N SER A 59 9.20 5.45 -3.45
CA SER A 59 10.05 6.44 -2.77
C SER A 59 9.60 6.97 -1.38
N PRO A 60 10.53 7.50 -0.56
CA PRO A 60 10.28 8.01 0.81
C PRO A 60 9.18 9.08 0.91
N ASP A 61 8.85 9.73 -0.20
CA ASP A 61 7.85 10.79 -0.28
C ASP A 61 6.45 10.27 -0.62
N GLY A 62 6.32 9.02 -1.08
CA GLY A 62 5.18 8.05 -1.06
C GLY A 62 3.75 8.50 -1.36
N ARG A 63 3.52 9.78 -1.65
CA ARG A 63 2.22 10.43 -1.72
C ARG A 63 1.88 10.68 -3.18
N VAL A 64 1.59 9.61 -3.90
CA VAL A 64 0.83 9.75 -5.15
C VAL A 64 -0.61 10.09 -4.77
N ASP A 65 -1.30 10.94 -5.52
CA ASP A 65 -2.71 11.26 -5.27
C ASP A 65 -3.65 10.22 -5.91
N ASP A 66 -3.17 9.54 -6.95
CA ASP A 66 -3.87 8.50 -7.70
C ASP A 66 -3.10 7.17 -7.60
N MET A 67 -3.79 6.10 -7.19
CA MET A 67 -3.22 4.75 -7.08
C MET A 67 -2.78 4.15 -8.42
N THR A 68 -3.21 4.70 -9.55
CA THR A 68 -2.73 4.26 -10.88
C THR A 68 -1.26 4.60 -11.12
N GLU A 69 -0.69 5.53 -10.33
CA GLU A 69 0.73 5.87 -10.36
C GLU A 69 1.60 4.90 -9.55
N LEU A 70 1.00 3.98 -8.79
CA LEU A 70 1.76 2.97 -8.04
C LEU A 70 2.49 2.04 -9.01
N SER A 71 3.78 1.81 -8.76
CA SER A 71 4.60 0.93 -9.60
C SER A 71 4.05 -0.50 -9.62
N TYR A 72 3.34 -0.90 -8.57
CA TYR A 72 2.73 -2.23 -8.42
C TYR A 72 1.30 -2.17 -7.91
N PHE A 73 0.35 -2.37 -8.83
CA PHE A 73 -1.07 -2.53 -8.51
C PHE A 73 -1.39 -4.00 -8.15
N HIS A 74 -0.89 -4.45 -7.01
CA HIS A 74 -1.22 -5.74 -6.40
C HIS A 74 -1.85 -5.55 -5.02
N GLU A 75 -2.60 -6.54 -4.55
CA GLU A 75 -3.37 -6.47 -3.30
C GLU A 75 -2.57 -5.95 -2.07
N PRO A 76 -1.37 -6.46 -1.73
CA PRO A 76 -0.64 -5.96 -0.56
C PRO A 76 -0.23 -4.48 -0.68
N GLY A 77 0.06 -4.03 -1.90
CA GLY A 77 0.47 -2.65 -2.19
C GLY A 77 -0.69 -1.68 -2.03
N VAL A 78 -1.85 -2.03 -2.60
CA VAL A 78 -3.08 -1.24 -2.48
C VAL A 78 -3.53 -1.18 -1.02
N LEU A 79 -3.52 -2.30 -0.30
CA LEU A 79 -3.92 -2.34 1.11
C LEU A 79 -2.99 -1.49 1.98
N HIS A 80 -1.68 -1.62 1.80
CA HIS A 80 -0.69 -0.83 2.54
C HIS A 80 -0.82 0.67 2.26
N TYR A 81 -1.04 1.03 0.99
CA TYR A 81 -1.21 2.42 0.57
C TYR A 81 -2.47 3.04 1.20
N LEU A 82 -3.62 2.36 1.13
CA LEU A 82 -4.86 2.82 1.75
C LEU A 82 -4.75 2.92 3.28
N ALA A 83 -4.09 1.95 3.93
CA ALA A 83 -3.82 1.99 5.37
C ALA A 83 -2.93 3.19 5.75
N THR A 84 -1.93 3.51 4.94
CA THR A 84 -1.03 4.65 5.17
C THR A 84 -1.78 5.98 5.06
N LYS A 85 -2.58 6.17 4.00
CA LYS A 85 -3.44 7.36 3.86
C LYS A 85 -4.44 7.50 5.00
N TYR A 86 -5.04 6.39 5.44
CA TYR A 86 -5.93 6.40 6.60
C TYR A 86 -5.25 6.90 7.88
N GLN A 87 -4.03 6.43 8.17
CA GLN A 87 -3.24 6.91 9.32
C GLN A 87 -2.88 8.40 9.24
N LEU A 88 -2.76 8.93 8.02
CA LEU A 88 -2.54 10.35 7.75
C LEU A 88 -3.83 11.18 7.71
N ASN A 89 -4.98 10.60 8.06
CA ASN A 89 -6.29 11.24 7.99
C ASN A 89 -6.72 11.63 6.55
N GLU A 90 -6.17 10.98 5.52
CA GLU A 90 -6.52 11.15 4.11
C GLU A 90 -7.52 10.07 3.68
N ILE A 91 -8.81 10.34 3.87
CA ILE A 91 -9.87 9.33 3.69
C ILE A 91 -10.39 9.17 2.26
N TYR A 92 -9.91 9.99 1.33
CA TYR A 92 -10.31 10.01 -0.07
C TYR A 92 -9.10 9.71 -0.95
N THR A 93 -9.24 8.77 -1.88
CA THR A 93 -8.14 8.32 -2.74
C THR A 93 -8.65 8.00 -4.14
N TYR A 94 -7.99 8.52 -5.17
CA TYR A 94 -8.31 8.19 -6.55
C TYR A 94 -7.63 6.90 -7.00
N THR A 95 -8.30 6.18 -7.90
CA THR A 95 -7.72 5.14 -8.75
C THR A 95 -8.27 5.33 -10.16
N GLY A 96 -7.60 6.19 -10.93
CA GLY A 96 -8.12 6.69 -12.19
C GLY A 96 -9.42 7.46 -11.97
N SER A 97 -10.49 7.04 -12.66
CA SER A 97 -11.80 7.68 -12.58
C SER A 97 -12.61 7.33 -11.32
N ILE A 98 -12.14 6.41 -10.50
CA ILE A 98 -12.85 5.93 -9.31
C ILE A 98 -12.31 6.66 -8.07
N LEU A 99 -13.21 7.12 -7.20
CA LEU A 99 -12.89 7.65 -5.88
C LEU A 99 -13.21 6.62 -4.80
N ILE A 100 -12.20 6.21 -4.03
CA ILE A 100 -12.34 5.38 -2.85
C ILE A 100 -12.48 6.29 -1.62
N ALA A 101 -13.46 5.98 -0.76
CA ALA A 101 -13.67 6.64 0.52
C ALA A 101 -13.59 5.62 1.67
N ILE A 102 -12.74 5.85 2.65
CA ILE A 102 -12.59 5.01 3.84
C ILE A 102 -13.30 5.69 5.02
N ASN A 103 -14.13 4.96 5.77
CA ASN A 103 -14.83 5.53 6.92
C ASN A 103 -13.85 5.89 8.06
N PRO A 104 -13.71 7.17 8.43
CA PRO A 104 -12.81 7.59 9.50
C PRO A 104 -13.27 7.20 10.90
N PHE A 105 -14.55 6.88 11.11
CA PHE A 105 -15.17 6.73 12.43
C PHE A 105 -14.96 7.92 13.39
N GLN A 106 -14.55 9.07 12.88
CA GLN A 106 -14.35 10.32 13.61
C GLN A 106 -14.79 11.53 12.76
N LYS A 107 -14.95 12.69 13.40
CA LYS A 107 -15.34 13.92 12.71
C LYS A 107 -14.14 14.63 12.09
N PHE A 108 -14.35 15.15 10.89
CA PHE A 108 -13.39 15.98 10.15
C PHE A 108 -14.00 17.36 9.90
N PRO A 109 -13.98 18.26 10.90
CA PRO A 109 -14.68 19.54 10.81
C PRO A 109 -14.20 20.40 9.64
N ASP A 110 -12.89 20.40 9.37
CA ASP A 110 -12.28 21.21 8.31
C ASP A 110 -12.53 20.66 6.88
N LEU A 111 -12.93 19.40 6.75
CA LEU A 111 -13.15 18.75 5.45
C LEU A 111 -14.53 19.04 4.86
N TYR A 112 -15.51 19.37 5.70
CA TYR A 112 -16.90 19.54 5.29
C TYR A 112 -17.46 20.95 5.55
N ASP A 113 -16.59 21.89 5.94
CA ASP A 113 -16.98 23.27 6.21
C ASP A 113 -17.33 24.05 4.93
N GLY A 114 -17.85 25.27 5.13
CA GLY A 114 -18.21 26.14 4.01
C GLY A 114 -17.01 26.54 3.15
N ARG A 115 -15.81 26.63 3.73
CA ARG A 115 -14.59 27.01 3.02
C ARG A 115 -14.15 25.91 2.06
N MET A 116 -14.16 24.66 2.50
CA MET A 116 -13.83 23.50 1.68
C MET A 116 -14.83 23.32 0.54
N LYS A 117 -16.13 23.45 0.83
CA LYS A 117 -17.17 23.42 -0.21
C LYS A 117 -16.98 24.52 -1.25
N ALA A 118 -16.64 25.74 -0.84
CA ALA A 118 -16.38 26.83 -1.75
C ALA A 118 -15.13 26.59 -2.61
N LYS A 119 -14.05 26.03 -2.03
CA LYS A 119 -12.81 25.68 -2.74
C LYS A 119 -13.05 24.72 -3.91
N TYR A 120 -13.90 23.72 -3.73
CA TYR A 120 -14.19 22.70 -4.74
C TYR A 120 -15.42 23.03 -5.62
N LYS A 121 -16.12 24.15 -5.38
CA LYS A 121 -17.26 24.58 -6.19
C LYS A 121 -16.78 25.01 -7.58
N GLY A 122 -17.25 24.34 -8.63
CA GLY A 122 -16.87 24.62 -10.02
C GLY A 122 -15.57 23.97 -10.50
N GLY A 123 -14.95 23.10 -9.67
CA GLY A 123 -13.71 22.39 -10.03
C GLY A 123 -13.87 21.32 -11.12
N PHE A 124 -15.11 20.93 -11.46
CA PHE A 124 -15.39 19.94 -12.50
C PHE A 124 -15.35 20.50 -13.93
N ASP A 125 -15.34 21.82 -14.14
CA ASP A 125 -15.31 22.44 -15.47
C ASP A 125 -13.89 22.51 -16.10
N ARG A 126 -12.89 21.84 -15.50
CA ARG A 126 -11.47 21.90 -15.91
C ARG A 126 -10.78 20.54 -16.05
N LEU A 127 -11.53 19.44 -16.12
CA LEU A 127 -11.01 18.12 -16.51
C LEU A 127 -11.49 17.76 -17.92
#